data_AF-A0A7M5WLE1-F1
#
_entry.id   AF-A0A7M5WLE1-F1
#
_cell.length_a   1.000
_cell.length_b   1.000
_cell.length_c   1.000
_cell.angle_alpha   90.00
_cell.angle_beta   90.00
_cell.angle_gamma   90.00
#
_symmetry.space_group_name_H-M   'P 1'
#
loop_
_entity.id
_entity.type
_entity.pdbx_description
1 polymer ?
#
loop_
_entity_poly.entity_id
_entity_poly.type
_entity_poly.pdbx_seq_one_letter_code
_entity_poly.pdbx_strand_id
1 'polypeptide(L)'
;GHAVRLLGQKKKEGQKIGGAKLDLPKIRKNPLIEIIAINTGCLNQCTYCKTKHARGELGSYPPEELVERVKQSFEEGVVELWLTSEDTGAYGKDIGVRLPDLLWQIIEVIPKGCMMRIGMTNPPYIQEYLPEMAEILNDERVYSFLHIPVQSASNGVLNDMKREYTIQDFKHTVDFLKARVPELTVATDLICGFPTETEEDFGESCKLVEEYQFPSLFINQFFPRPGTPAAKMRRIPTDEVKDRTKRVSAIFQSYFPYEHKMGRKQRVLITEIAKDGVHYVGHNKTYDQVLVKGEQDLMGKMVEVEIYETGKHFMKGRIVDNTEIVNPGLTEPLRKGEVSGAPMVLKRKPSLADQLKEPLPQSMWTTILHIGLFVLLMAITLDVCLLFHDVRKKHFSWS
;
A
#
# COMPACT_ATOMS: atom_id res chain seq x y z
N GLY A 1 -7.12 1.68 -4.03
CA GLY A 1 -7.25 1.58 -5.51
C GLY A 1 -8.27 2.60 -5.98
N HIS A 2 -8.05 3.22 -7.15
CA HIS A 2 -8.88 4.31 -7.67
C HIS A 2 -10.30 3.83 -8.01
N ALA A 3 -11.27 4.08 -7.13
CA ALA A 3 -12.69 3.98 -7.44
C ALA A 3 -13.20 5.34 -7.94
N VAL A 4 -13.74 5.39 -9.15
CA VAL A 4 -14.34 6.59 -9.75
C VAL A 4 -15.64 6.91 -9.00
N ARG A 5 -15.77 8.14 -8.48
CA ARG A 5 -16.99 8.66 -7.86
C ARG A 5 -18.09 8.88 -8.90
N LEU A 6 -18.75 7.79 -9.30
CA LEU A 6 -19.98 7.87 -10.10
C LEU A 6 -21.25 7.70 -9.25
N LEU A 7 -21.12 7.34 -7.97
CA LEU A 7 -22.25 7.03 -7.10
C LEU A 7 -22.26 7.99 -5.90
N GLY A 8 -23.44 8.58 -5.63
CA GLY A 8 -23.66 9.46 -4.48
C GLY A 8 -23.33 8.78 -3.14
N GLN A 9 -23.22 9.57 -2.07
CA GLN A 9 -23.03 9.02 -0.72
C GLN A 9 -24.21 8.10 -0.38
N LYS A 10 -23.96 6.80 -0.31
CA LYS A 10 -24.99 5.84 0.06
C LYS A 10 -25.32 6.00 1.54
N LYS A 11 -26.61 6.12 1.82
CA LYS A 11 -27.16 6.10 3.17
C LYS A 11 -28.14 4.94 3.29
N LYS A 12 -28.10 4.22 4.42
CA LYS A 12 -29.13 3.25 4.82
C LYS A 12 -29.72 3.77 6.12
N GLU A 13 -31.05 3.93 6.17
CA GLU A 13 -31.76 4.43 7.37
C GLU A 13 -31.21 5.77 7.92
N GLY A 14 -30.77 6.65 7.02
CA GLY A 14 -30.21 7.97 7.38
C GLY A 14 -28.73 7.96 7.77
N GLN A 15 -28.14 6.80 8.05
CA GLN A 15 -26.72 6.64 8.36
C GLN A 15 -25.91 6.39 7.08
N LYS A 16 -24.67 6.91 7.05
CA LYS A 16 -23.75 6.67 5.94
C LYS A 16 -23.21 5.25 6.06
N ILE A 17 -23.27 4.48 4.98
CA ILE A 17 -22.68 3.14 4.95
C ILE A 17 -21.22 3.19 4.48
N GLY A 18 -20.51 2.07 4.62
CA GLY A 18 -19.26 1.82 3.93
C GLY A 18 -19.33 2.22 2.44
N GLY A 19 -18.21 2.67 1.90
CA GLY A 19 -18.13 3.31 0.57
C GLY A 19 -18.60 2.46 -0.62
N ALA A 20 -17.66 2.07 -1.47
CA ALA A 20 -17.98 1.18 -2.59
C ALA A 20 -18.06 -0.26 -2.07
N LYS A 21 -18.95 -1.10 -2.61
CA LYS A 21 -19.07 -2.48 -2.10
C LYS A 21 -17.71 -3.19 -2.20
N LEU A 22 -17.39 -4.00 -1.19
CA LEU A 22 -16.10 -4.68 -1.07
C LEU A 22 -15.94 -5.81 -2.11
N ASP A 23 -17.06 -6.36 -2.58
CA ASP A 23 -17.15 -7.40 -3.62
C ASP A 23 -16.93 -6.87 -5.05
N LEU A 24 -16.73 -5.55 -5.22
CA LEU A 24 -16.55 -4.98 -6.54
C LEU A 24 -15.24 -5.47 -7.18
N PRO A 25 -15.28 -5.83 -8.47
CA PRO A 25 -14.10 -6.30 -9.16
C PRO A 25 -12.96 -5.28 -9.13
N LYS A 26 -11.76 -5.71 -8.75
CA LYS A 26 -10.58 -4.83 -8.69
C LYS A 26 -9.30 -5.51 -9.13
N ILE A 27 -8.37 -4.72 -9.68
CA ILE A 27 -7.03 -5.17 -10.04
C ILE A 27 -6.07 -4.80 -8.91
N ARG A 28 -5.35 -5.80 -8.38
CA ARG A 28 -4.33 -5.57 -7.37
C ARG A 28 -3.06 -5.01 -8.01
N LYS A 29 -2.45 -4.02 -7.35
CA LYS A 29 -1.14 -3.51 -7.75
C LYS A 29 -0.04 -4.54 -7.47
N ASN A 30 -0.09 -5.15 -6.28
CA ASN A 30 0.71 -6.28 -5.87
C ASN A 30 -0.23 -7.48 -5.68
N PRO A 31 -0.10 -8.57 -6.45
CA PRO A 31 -0.92 -9.77 -6.30
C PRO A 31 -0.93 -10.39 -4.90
N LEU A 32 0.18 -10.24 -4.16
CA LEU A 32 0.39 -10.83 -2.85
C LEU A 32 -0.22 -10.02 -1.70
N ILE A 33 -0.63 -8.78 -1.97
CA ILE A 33 -1.10 -7.84 -0.94
C ILE A 33 -2.50 -7.37 -1.28
N GLU A 34 -3.40 -7.56 -0.33
CA GLU A 34 -4.74 -7.00 -0.39
C GLU A 34 -4.88 -5.78 0.52
N ILE A 35 -5.43 -4.70 -0.03
CA ILE A 35 -5.78 -3.49 0.74
C ILE A 35 -7.29 -3.44 0.91
N ILE A 36 -7.76 -3.45 2.16
CA ILE A 36 -9.17 -3.41 2.54
C ILE A 36 -9.44 -2.13 3.33
N ALA A 37 -10.37 -1.31 2.85
CA ALA A 37 -10.86 -0.16 3.61
C ALA A 37 -11.96 -0.64 4.56
N ILE A 38 -11.76 -0.56 5.88
CA ILE A 38 -12.73 -1.07 6.87
C ILE A 38 -13.88 -0.08 7.14
N ASN A 39 -13.68 1.19 6.83
CA ASN A 39 -14.70 2.22 6.82
C ASN A 39 -14.33 3.31 5.79
N THR A 40 -15.22 4.28 5.62
CA THR A 40 -14.92 5.52 4.89
C THR A 40 -15.41 6.74 5.63
N GLY A 41 -14.65 7.83 5.57
CA GLY A 41 -14.95 9.06 6.28
C GLY A 41 -14.37 9.05 7.68
N CYS A 42 -14.56 10.15 8.39
CA CYS A 42 -13.83 10.42 9.62
C CYS A 42 -14.72 11.17 10.62
N LEU A 43 -14.61 10.82 11.91
CA LEU A 43 -15.28 11.52 13.00
C LEU A 43 -14.56 12.83 13.37
N ASN A 44 -13.24 12.88 13.20
CA ASN A 44 -12.39 14.01 13.59
C ASN A 44 -12.73 15.33 12.87
N GLN A 45 -12.49 16.46 13.55
CA GLN A 45 -12.81 17.83 13.08
C GLN A 45 -11.55 18.69 12.86
N CYS A 46 -10.44 18.08 12.46
CA CYS A 46 -9.14 18.76 12.39
C CYS A 46 -9.18 20.02 11.50
N THR A 47 -8.63 21.13 11.98
CA THR A 47 -8.72 22.45 11.30
C THR A 47 -7.94 22.55 10.00
N TYR A 48 -7.03 21.61 9.73
CA TYR A 48 -6.17 21.59 8.55
C TYR A 48 -6.53 20.48 7.55
N CYS A 49 -7.31 19.49 7.97
CA CYS A 49 -7.53 18.27 7.22
C CYS A 49 -8.74 18.37 6.29
N LYS A 50 -8.58 17.93 5.02
CA LYS A 50 -9.69 17.86 4.06
C LYS A 50 -10.46 16.56 4.09
N THR A 51 -10.03 15.59 4.87
CA THR A 51 -10.60 14.23 4.86
C THR A 51 -12.09 14.24 5.14
N LYS A 52 -12.57 14.94 6.18
CA LYS A 52 -14.00 15.03 6.50
C LYS A 52 -14.81 15.70 5.39
N HIS A 53 -14.31 16.80 4.82
CA HIS A 53 -14.97 17.46 3.68
C HIS A 53 -15.02 16.57 2.44
N ALA A 54 -13.93 15.83 2.17
CA ALA A 54 -13.87 14.96 1.01
C ALA A 54 -14.74 13.73 1.21
N ARG A 55 -14.51 12.98 2.29
CA ARG A 55 -15.06 11.63 2.51
C ARG A 55 -16.37 11.63 3.28
N GLY A 56 -16.74 12.71 3.96
CA GLY A 56 -17.92 12.80 4.82
C GLY A 56 -17.70 12.23 6.22
N GLU A 57 -18.80 12.08 6.95
CA GLU A 57 -18.85 11.41 8.26
C GLU A 57 -18.41 9.94 8.18
N LEU A 58 -18.16 9.32 9.31
CA LEU A 58 -17.86 7.89 9.39
C LEU A 58 -18.98 7.04 8.77
N GLY A 59 -18.59 6.02 8.02
CA GLY A 59 -19.46 4.96 7.51
C GLY A 59 -18.67 3.66 7.46
N SER A 60 -18.94 2.75 8.39
CA SER A 60 -18.26 1.46 8.55
C SER A 60 -18.90 0.38 7.67
N TYR A 61 -18.10 -0.59 7.23
CA TYR A 61 -18.64 -1.83 6.65
C TYR A 61 -19.03 -2.81 7.77
N PRO A 62 -20.09 -3.61 7.59
CA PRO A 62 -20.41 -4.70 8.50
C PRO A 62 -19.25 -5.69 8.64
N PRO A 63 -18.99 -6.24 9.84
CA PRO A 63 -17.91 -7.21 10.06
C PRO A 63 -17.97 -8.41 9.11
N GLU A 64 -19.18 -8.91 8.83
CA GLU A 64 -19.39 -10.11 8.01
C GLU A 64 -18.91 -9.88 6.57
N GLU A 65 -19.16 -8.69 6.01
CA GLU A 65 -18.67 -8.32 4.68
C GLU A 65 -17.13 -8.21 4.63
N LEU A 66 -16.53 -7.71 5.72
CA LEU A 66 -15.07 -7.59 5.82
C LEU A 66 -14.40 -8.95 5.94
N VAL A 67 -14.92 -9.83 6.80
CA VAL A 67 -14.40 -11.18 7.00
C VAL A 67 -14.53 -12.00 5.72
N GLU A 68 -15.66 -11.91 5.01
CA GLU A 68 -15.83 -12.61 3.74
C GLU A 68 -14.84 -12.11 2.67
N ARG A 69 -14.62 -10.79 2.61
CA ARG A 69 -13.64 -10.22 1.69
C ARG A 69 -12.21 -10.68 2.02
N VAL A 70 -11.88 -10.83 3.30
CA VAL A 70 -10.60 -11.37 3.75
C VAL A 70 -10.42 -12.81 3.29
N LYS A 71 -11.39 -13.69 3.54
CA LYS A 71 -11.35 -15.10 3.11
C LYS A 71 -11.12 -15.22 1.60
N GLN A 72 -11.93 -14.52 0.82
CA GLN A 72 -11.80 -14.47 -0.64
C GLN A 72 -10.39 -14.02 -1.08
N SER A 73 -9.79 -13.07 -0.38
CA SER A 73 -8.46 -12.57 -0.75
C SER A 73 -7.38 -13.64 -0.56
N PHE A 74 -7.45 -14.42 0.53
CA PHE A 74 -6.53 -15.54 0.75
C PHE A 74 -6.74 -16.69 -0.25
N GLU A 75 -7.99 -16.98 -0.63
CA GLU A 75 -8.31 -17.95 -1.70
C GLU A 75 -7.77 -17.53 -3.08
N GLU A 76 -7.52 -16.24 -3.27
CA GLU A 76 -6.90 -15.65 -4.47
C GLU A 76 -5.36 -15.55 -4.37
N GLY A 77 -4.74 -16.18 -3.37
CA GLY A 77 -3.29 -16.30 -3.19
C GLY A 77 -2.61 -15.09 -2.57
N VAL A 78 -3.37 -14.18 -1.95
CA VAL A 78 -2.83 -13.10 -1.11
C VAL A 78 -2.14 -13.69 0.11
N VAL A 79 -1.04 -13.10 0.56
CA VAL A 79 -0.32 -13.50 1.78
C VAL A 79 -0.23 -12.39 2.82
N GLU A 80 -0.60 -11.16 2.43
CA GLU A 80 -0.56 -9.99 3.30
C GLU A 80 -1.82 -9.12 3.16
N LEU A 81 -2.42 -8.76 4.29
CA LEU A 81 -3.57 -7.86 4.37
C LEU A 81 -3.18 -6.51 4.94
N TRP A 82 -3.58 -5.42 4.29
CA TRP A 82 -3.51 -4.08 4.84
C TRP A 82 -4.91 -3.56 5.10
N LEU A 83 -5.27 -3.49 6.39
CA LEU A 83 -6.48 -2.80 6.81
C LEU A 83 -6.22 -1.29 6.79
N THR A 84 -7.10 -0.55 6.13
CA THR A 84 -6.94 0.89 5.95
C THR A 84 -8.21 1.63 6.35
N SER A 85 -8.00 2.86 6.83
CA SER A 85 -9.06 3.79 7.15
C SER A 85 -8.49 5.21 7.19
N GLU A 86 -9.36 6.19 7.15
CA GLU A 86 -9.03 7.54 7.62
C GLU A 86 -8.67 7.57 9.13
N ASP A 87 -9.21 6.65 9.92
CA ASP A 87 -8.89 6.40 11.33
C ASP A 87 -9.40 4.99 11.72
N THR A 88 -8.51 4.01 11.82
CA THR A 88 -8.91 2.62 12.09
C THR A 88 -9.54 2.48 13.48
N GLY A 89 -9.07 3.24 14.46
CA GLY A 89 -9.60 3.24 15.83
C GLY A 89 -11.08 3.64 15.90
N ALA A 90 -11.54 4.47 14.97
CA ALA A 90 -12.92 4.92 14.91
C ALA A 90 -13.89 3.91 14.28
N TYR A 91 -13.39 2.79 13.73
CA TYR A 91 -14.23 1.77 13.10
C TYR A 91 -15.34 1.30 14.05
N GLY A 92 -16.54 1.10 13.50
CA GLY A 92 -17.65 0.46 14.19
C GLY A 92 -18.44 1.37 15.13
N LYS A 93 -17.92 2.56 15.47
CA LYS A 93 -18.60 3.56 16.33
C LYS A 93 -19.98 3.96 15.82
N ASP A 94 -20.16 4.03 14.51
CA ASP A 94 -21.42 4.37 13.83
C ASP A 94 -22.43 3.22 13.79
N ILE A 95 -21.97 1.97 13.92
CA ILE A 95 -22.79 0.75 13.82
C ILE A 95 -22.83 -0.08 15.12
N GLY A 96 -22.27 0.42 16.22
CA GLY A 96 -22.27 -0.25 17.52
C GLY A 96 -21.34 -1.47 17.60
N VAL A 97 -20.28 -1.52 16.78
CA VAL A 97 -19.30 -2.61 16.75
C VAL A 97 -17.97 -2.11 17.32
N ARG A 98 -17.25 -2.97 18.06
CA ARG A 98 -15.91 -2.66 18.58
C ARG A 98 -14.84 -3.11 17.59
N LEU A 99 -13.80 -2.30 17.40
CA LEU A 99 -12.67 -2.64 16.53
C LEU A 99 -11.98 -3.97 16.92
N PRO A 100 -11.67 -4.24 18.21
CA PRO A 100 -11.06 -5.52 18.59
C PRO A 100 -11.86 -6.75 18.15
N ASP A 101 -13.19 -6.71 18.23
CA ASP A 101 -14.06 -7.82 17.86
C ASP A 101 -13.95 -8.14 16.36
N LEU A 102 -13.87 -7.10 15.51
CA LEU A 102 -13.59 -7.28 14.08
C LEU A 102 -12.19 -7.87 13.86
N LEU A 103 -11.18 -7.34 14.54
CA LEU A 103 -9.79 -7.77 14.33
C LEU A 103 -9.61 -9.24 14.71
N TRP A 104 -10.22 -9.71 15.80
CA TRP A 104 -10.21 -11.12 16.16
C TRP A 104 -10.92 -12.00 15.13
N GLN A 105 -12.09 -11.60 14.64
CA GLN A 105 -12.78 -12.34 13.56
C GLN A 105 -11.94 -12.41 12.27
N ILE A 106 -11.18 -11.35 11.94
CA ILE A 106 -10.26 -11.38 10.82
C ILE A 106 -9.09 -12.32 11.10
N ILE A 107 -8.48 -12.26 12.29
CA ILE A 107 -7.35 -13.10 12.69
C ILE A 107 -7.68 -14.60 12.58
N GLU A 108 -8.89 -15.00 12.97
CA GLU A 108 -9.37 -16.39 12.88
C GLU A 108 -9.30 -16.97 11.46
N VAL A 109 -9.46 -16.12 10.44
CA VAL A 109 -9.49 -16.55 9.03
C VAL A 109 -8.17 -16.32 8.30
N ILE A 110 -7.15 -15.74 8.96
CA ILE A 110 -5.81 -15.57 8.38
C ILE A 110 -5.07 -16.93 8.39
N PRO A 111 -4.64 -17.45 7.23
CA PRO A 111 -3.82 -18.66 7.17
C PRO A 111 -2.49 -18.49 7.91
N LYS A 112 -1.97 -19.60 8.45
CA LYS A 112 -0.68 -19.60 9.16
C LYS A 112 0.44 -19.10 8.23
N GLY A 113 1.21 -18.12 8.72
CA GLY A 113 2.32 -17.50 7.98
C GLY A 113 1.93 -16.31 7.10
N CYS A 114 0.64 -16.07 6.87
CA CYS A 114 0.15 -14.81 6.31
C CYS A 114 0.16 -13.72 7.38
N MET A 115 0.20 -12.45 6.95
CA MET A 115 0.33 -11.31 7.85
C MET A 115 -0.77 -10.26 7.64
N MET A 116 -1.20 -9.61 8.71
CA MET A 116 -2.09 -8.47 8.70
C MET A 116 -1.40 -7.24 9.27
N ARG A 117 -1.51 -6.13 8.55
CA ARG A 117 -1.13 -4.78 8.97
C ARG A 117 -2.36 -3.98 9.31
N ILE A 118 -2.38 -3.43 10.52
CA ILE A 118 -3.40 -2.47 10.94
C ILE A 118 -2.97 -1.07 10.51
N GLY A 119 -3.88 -0.35 9.87
CA GLY A 119 -3.66 1.01 9.39
C GLY A 119 -3.62 2.06 10.50
N MET A 120 -3.44 3.32 10.10
CA MET A 120 -3.32 4.47 10.99
C MET A 120 -4.53 4.66 11.90
N THR A 121 -4.27 4.95 13.17
CA THR A 121 -5.28 5.27 14.19
C THR A 121 -4.91 6.53 14.96
N ASN A 122 -5.90 7.28 15.44
CA ASN A 122 -5.67 8.42 16.33
C ASN A 122 -5.82 8.03 17.82
N PRO A 123 -5.07 8.70 18.73
CA PRO A 123 -5.12 8.40 20.17
C PRO A 123 -6.52 8.28 20.78
N PRO A 124 -7.50 9.18 20.53
CA PRO A 124 -8.78 9.16 21.24
C PRO A 124 -9.52 7.83 21.13
N TYR A 125 -9.52 7.22 19.94
CA TYR A 125 -10.31 6.02 19.69
C TYR A 125 -9.56 4.73 20.02
N ILE A 126 -8.24 4.69 19.80
CA ILE A 126 -7.44 3.50 20.13
C ILE A 126 -7.26 3.34 21.64
N GLN A 127 -7.30 4.45 22.39
CA GLN A 127 -7.17 4.43 23.86
C GLN A 127 -8.25 3.60 24.55
N GLU A 128 -9.44 3.53 23.96
CA GLU A 128 -10.55 2.74 24.49
C GLU A 128 -10.29 1.24 24.49
N TYR A 129 -9.28 0.78 23.73
CA TYR A 129 -9.01 -0.62 23.45
C TYR A 129 -7.54 -1.02 23.67
N LEU A 130 -6.74 -0.24 24.40
CA LEU A 130 -5.28 -0.49 24.48
C LEU A 130 -4.91 -1.91 24.95
N PRO A 131 -5.55 -2.50 25.98
CA PRO A 131 -5.25 -3.88 26.39
C PRO A 131 -5.49 -4.88 25.26
N GLU A 132 -6.67 -4.84 24.64
CA GLU A 132 -7.05 -5.76 23.57
C GLU A 132 -6.19 -5.55 22.31
N MET A 133 -5.85 -4.30 22.00
CA MET A 133 -4.94 -3.99 20.90
C MET A 133 -3.53 -4.51 21.16
N ALA A 134 -3.05 -4.49 22.40
CA ALA A 134 -1.77 -5.09 22.75
C ALA A 134 -1.80 -6.61 22.55
N GLU A 135 -2.89 -7.29 22.92
CA GLU A 135 -3.07 -8.73 22.67
C GLU A 135 -3.09 -9.04 21.16
N ILE A 136 -3.86 -8.27 20.39
CA ILE A 136 -3.96 -8.39 18.93
C ILE A 136 -2.59 -8.20 18.25
N LEU A 137 -1.82 -7.19 18.64
CA LEU A 137 -0.50 -6.91 18.05
C LEU A 137 0.56 -7.96 18.42
N ASN A 138 0.32 -8.76 19.46
CA ASN A 138 1.16 -9.89 19.82
C ASN A 138 0.86 -11.16 19.00
N ASP A 139 -0.36 -11.32 18.46
CA ASP A 139 -0.73 -12.49 17.64
C ASP A 139 0.21 -12.65 16.45
N GLU A 140 0.72 -13.87 16.20
CA GLU A 140 1.75 -14.14 15.19
C GLU A 140 1.37 -13.69 13.77
N ARG A 141 0.07 -13.60 13.45
CA ARG A 141 -0.47 -13.19 12.15
C ARG A 141 -0.61 -11.69 12.00
N VAL A 142 -0.31 -10.89 13.02
CA VAL A 142 -0.43 -9.42 13.00
C VAL A 142 0.94 -8.79 13.12
N TYR A 143 1.24 -7.76 12.33
CA TYR A 143 2.47 -7.01 12.53
C TYR A 143 2.41 -6.22 13.84
N SER A 144 3.49 -6.26 14.63
CA SER A 144 3.70 -5.38 15.80
C SER A 144 4.11 -3.99 15.31
N PHE A 145 3.21 -3.36 14.57
CA PHE A 145 3.38 -2.05 13.96
C PHE A 145 2.08 -1.27 14.10
N LEU A 146 2.17 -0.01 14.53
CA LEU A 146 1.06 0.93 14.45
C LEU A 146 1.51 2.29 13.96
N HIS A 147 0.64 2.93 13.20
CA HIS A 147 0.81 4.32 12.79
C HIS A 147 -0.10 5.20 13.64
N ILE A 148 0.50 5.98 14.53
CA ILE A 148 -0.19 6.86 15.48
C ILE A 148 0.33 8.28 15.27
N PRO A 149 -0.41 9.16 14.58
CA PRO A 149 0.08 10.48 14.23
C PRO A 149 0.00 11.44 15.42
N VAL A 150 1.14 11.98 15.85
CA VAL A 150 1.19 12.97 16.94
C VAL A 150 0.79 14.36 16.45
N GLN A 151 1.16 14.72 15.21
CA GLN A 151 0.96 16.00 14.52
C GLN A 151 1.75 17.17 15.14
N SER A 152 1.72 17.35 16.46
CA SER A 152 2.54 18.31 17.22
C SER A 152 2.70 17.81 18.66
N ALA A 153 3.81 18.14 19.32
CA ALA A 153 3.98 17.83 20.75
C ALA A 153 3.47 18.93 21.69
N SER A 154 3.02 20.08 21.16
CA SER A 154 2.43 21.16 21.97
C SER A 154 0.93 21.01 22.10
N ASN A 155 0.45 21.00 23.35
CA ASN A 155 -0.99 20.95 23.64
C ASN A 155 -1.74 22.17 23.10
N GLY A 156 -1.12 23.35 23.05
CA GLY A 156 -1.70 24.55 22.47
C GLY A 156 -1.94 24.38 20.97
N VAL A 157 -0.90 23.93 20.25
CA VAL A 157 -0.98 23.66 18.81
C VAL A 157 -1.97 22.53 18.50
N LEU A 158 -1.97 21.44 19.29
CA LEU A 158 -2.93 20.33 19.13
C LEU A 158 -4.37 20.81 19.30
N ASN A 159 -4.64 21.67 20.28
CA ASN A 159 -5.96 22.27 20.49
C ASN A 159 -6.38 23.16 19.31
N ASP A 160 -5.48 23.99 18.77
CA ASP A 160 -5.75 24.82 17.59
C ASP A 160 -5.93 23.99 16.31
N MET A 161 -5.28 22.83 16.24
CA MET A 161 -5.51 21.81 15.22
C MET A 161 -6.87 21.12 15.37
N LYS A 162 -7.60 21.35 16.49
CA LYS A 162 -8.79 20.60 16.92
C LYS A 162 -8.54 19.10 17.02
N ARG A 163 -7.43 18.72 17.66
CA ARG A 163 -7.17 17.34 18.07
C ARG A 163 -7.85 17.11 19.41
N GLU A 164 -8.55 15.99 19.53
CA GLU A 164 -9.30 15.60 20.74
C GLU A 164 -8.40 14.81 21.72
N TYR A 165 -7.10 15.09 21.71
CA TYR A 165 -6.10 14.49 22.59
C TYR A 165 -4.95 15.46 22.85
N THR A 166 -4.23 15.19 23.93
CA THR A 166 -3.03 15.89 24.38
C THR A 166 -1.76 15.10 24.08
N ILE A 167 -0.60 15.73 24.25
CA ILE A 167 0.67 15.00 24.17
C ILE A 167 0.77 13.91 25.24
N GLN A 168 0.17 14.11 26.42
CA GLN A 168 0.11 13.09 27.47
C GLN A 168 -0.69 11.86 27.01
N ASP A 169 -1.79 12.07 26.31
CA ASP A 169 -2.61 11.00 25.73
C ASP A 169 -1.82 10.21 24.68
N PHE A 170 -1.11 10.91 23.79
CA PHE A 170 -0.23 10.26 22.81
C PHE A 170 0.86 9.43 23.50
N LYS A 171 1.57 9.99 24.48
CA LYS A 171 2.61 9.29 25.23
C LYS A 171 2.05 8.08 25.96
N HIS A 172 0.92 8.23 26.65
CA HIS A 172 0.24 7.13 27.33
C HIS A 172 -0.06 5.97 26.38
N THR A 173 -0.65 6.26 25.21
CA THR A 173 -0.94 5.25 24.18
C THR A 173 0.33 4.52 23.73
N VAL A 174 1.38 5.26 23.36
CA VAL A 174 2.61 4.67 22.84
C VAL A 174 3.33 3.86 23.92
N ASP A 175 3.47 4.40 25.13
CA ASP A 175 4.20 3.77 26.22
C ASP A 175 3.47 2.52 26.72
N PHE A 176 2.14 2.57 26.83
CA PHE A 176 1.32 1.42 27.21
C PHE A 176 1.52 0.25 26.24
N LEU A 177 1.49 0.53 24.93
CA LEU A 177 1.64 -0.49 23.90
C LEU A 177 3.08 -1.00 23.82
N LYS A 178 4.09 -0.12 23.86
CA LYS A 178 5.51 -0.51 23.89
C LYS A 178 5.85 -1.40 25.09
N ALA A 179 5.20 -1.19 26.24
CA ALA A 179 5.42 -2.00 27.43
C ALA A 179 4.83 -3.42 27.33
N ARG A 180 3.86 -3.66 26.43
CA ARG A 180 3.12 -4.93 26.32
C ARG A 180 3.32 -5.66 24.98
N VAL A 181 3.82 -4.96 23.97
CA VAL A 181 4.07 -5.50 22.64
C VAL A 181 5.58 -5.41 22.39
N PRO A 182 6.31 -6.54 22.46
CA PRO A 182 7.75 -6.56 22.25
C PRO A 182 8.14 -5.95 20.90
N GLU A 183 9.14 -5.07 20.94
CA GLU A 183 9.73 -4.42 19.75
C GLU A 183 8.72 -3.64 18.88
N LEU A 184 7.58 -3.22 19.43
CA LEU A 184 6.56 -2.45 18.70
C LEU A 184 7.16 -1.27 17.92
N THR A 185 6.97 -1.28 16.61
CA THR A 185 7.29 -0.13 15.75
C THR A 185 6.12 0.84 15.72
N VAL A 186 6.37 2.08 16.16
CA VAL A 186 5.41 3.18 16.00
C VAL A 186 5.87 4.10 14.90
N ALA A 187 5.05 4.22 13.86
CA ALA A 187 5.16 5.30 12.88
C ALA A 187 4.33 6.50 13.31
N THR A 188 4.80 7.72 13.05
CA THR A 188 4.07 8.94 13.40
C THR A 188 4.24 10.04 12.36
N ASP A 189 3.34 11.02 12.36
CA ASP A 189 3.41 12.23 11.55
C ASP A 189 3.66 13.44 12.45
N LEU A 190 4.47 14.37 11.95
CA LEU A 190 4.69 15.68 12.55
C LEU A 190 4.41 16.75 11.49
N ILE A 191 3.64 17.78 11.85
CA ILE A 191 3.38 18.95 11.01
C ILE A 191 4.19 20.13 11.57
N CYS A 192 5.20 20.56 10.83
CA CYS A 192 5.96 21.76 11.14
C CYS A 192 5.30 23.00 10.53
N GLY A 193 5.32 24.11 11.26
CA GLY A 193 4.87 25.40 10.78
C GLY A 193 3.35 25.58 10.79
N PHE A 194 2.63 24.89 11.69
CA PHE A 194 1.21 25.16 11.89
C PHE A 194 1.02 26.64 12.29
N PRO A 195 -0.02 27.35 11.84
CA PRO A 195 -0.13 28.81 11.98
C PRO A 195 0.08 29.40 13.37
N THR A 196 -0.19 28.65 14.45
CA THR A 196 -0.01 29.10 15.85
C THR A 196 1.24 28.57 16.52
N GLU A 197 2.04 27.74 15.85
CA GLU A 197 3.23 27.10 16.43
C GLU A 197 4.34 28.12 16.72
N THR A 198 4.71 28.28 17.99
CA THR A 198 5.86 29.08 18.40
C THR A 198 7.17 28.30 18.32
N GLU A 199 8.30 28.96 18.57
CA GLU A 199 9.60 28.28 18.63
C GLU A 199 9.67 27.32 19.84
N GLU A 200 9.03 27.66 20.95
CA GLU A 200 8.90 26.79 22.13
C GLU A 200 8.09 25.53 21.81
N ASP A 201 6.93 25.67 21.15
CA ASP A 201 6.09 24.55 20.71
C ASP A 201 6.85 23.60 19.77
N PHE A 202 7.61 24.17 18.85
CA PHE A 202 8.47 23.40 17.95
C PHE A 202 9.59 22.70 18.72
N GLY A 203 10.16 23.36 19.74
CA GLY A 203 11.14 22.78 20.65
C GLY A 203 10.62 21.56 21.40
N GLU A 204 9.36 21.56 21.85
CA GLU A 204 8.71 20.39 22.45
C GLU A 204 8.60 19.22 21.46
N SER A 205 8.29 19.53 20.19
CA SER A 205 8.20 18.53 19.12
C SER A 205 9.57 17.90 18.81
N CYS A 206 10.64 18.70 18.83
CA CYS A 206 12.01 18.20 18.70
C CYS A 206 12.37 17.23 19.84
N LYS A 207 12.10 17.63 21.10
CA LYS A 207 12.37 16.80 22.28
C LYS A 207 11.64 15.45 22.22
N LEU A 208 10.39 15.44 21.75
CA LEU A 208 9.64 14.19 21.59
C LEU A 208 10.32 13.23 20.60
N VAL A 209 10.81 13.75 19.47
CA VAL A 209 11.51 12.93 18.46
C VAL A 209 12.84 12.40 19.02
N GLU A 210 13.57 13.21 19.77
CA GLU A 210 14.80 12.80 20.47
C GLU A 210 14.53 11.70 21.51
N GLU A 211 13.47 11.83 22.30
CA GLU A 211 13.08 10.90 23.36
C GLU A 211 12.62 9.55 22.81
N TYR A 212 11.76 9.55 21.79
CA TYR A 212 11.13 8.32 21.30
C TYR A 212 11.89 7.62 20.18
N GLN A 213 12.81 8.32 19.50
CA GLN A 213 13.62 7.83 18.39
C GLN A 213 12.82 6.96 17.39
N PHE A 214 11.69 7.48 16.91
CA PHE A 214 10.77 6.76 16.03
C PHE A 214 11.49 6.14 14.81
N PRO A 215 11.29 4.85 14.51
CA PRO A 215 11.85 4.23 13.30
C PRO A 215 11.30 4.85 12.00
N SER A 216 10.04 5.31 12.04
CA SER A 216 9.34 5.92 10.91
C SER A 216 8.67 7.23 11.34
N LEU A 217 9.17 8.36 10.82
CA LEU A 217 8.66 9.70 11.11
C LEU A 217 8.35 10.43 9.80
N PHE A 218 7.09 10.81 9.61
CA PHE A 218 6.63 11.60 8.48
C PHE A 218 6.64 13.08 8.84
N ILE A 219 7.68 13.78 8.43
CA ILE A 219 7.87 15.22 8.68
C ILE A 219 7.24 15.99 7.52
N ASN A 220 6.13 16.66 7.79
CA ASN A 220 5.37 17.41 6.80
C ASN A 220 5.35 18.90 7.14
N GLN A 221 5.38 19.76 6.12
CA GLN A 221 5.13 21.19 6.32
C GLN A 221 3.62 21.46 6.30
N PHE A 222 3.16 22.38 7.14
CA PHE A 222 1.78 22.84 7.09
C PHE A 222 1.47 23.43 5.70
N PHE A 223 0.40 22.91 5.10
CA PHE A 223 -0.10 23.40 3.82
C PHE A 223 -1.56 23.85 3.97
N PRO A 224 -1.89 25.12 3.68
CA PRO A 224 -3.24 25.65 3.83
C PRO A 224 -4.16 25.05 2.75
N ARG A 225 -4.95 24.04 3.13
CA ARG A 225 -5.88 23.38 2.21
C ARG A 225 -7.12 24.26 2.01
N PRO A 226 -7.49 24.67 0.78
CA PRO A 226 -8.61 25.60 0.55
C PRO A 226 -9.93 25.14 1.17
N GLY A 227 -10.60 26.00 1.93
CA GLY A 227 -11.88 25.68 2.59
C GLY A 227 -11.76 25.05 3.99
N THR A 228 -10.55 24.79 4.48
CA THR A 228 -10.32 24.38 5.88
C THR A 228 -10.21 25.62 6.79
N PRO A 229 -10.56 25.53 8.08
CA PRO A 229 -10.40 26.65 9.02
C PRO A 229 -8.97 27.21 9.05
N ALA A 230 -7.96 26.32 9.10
CA ALA A 230 -6.56 26.71 9.18
C ALA A 230 -6.05 27.44 7.93
N ALA A 231 -6.71 27.28 6.77
CA ALA A 231 -6.34 28.01 5.56
C ALA A 231 -6.58 29.52 5.66
N LYS A 232 -7.39 29.99 6.61
CA LYS A 232 -7.65 31.41 6.86
C LYS A 232 -6.70 32.03 7.89
N MET A 233 -5.89 31.22 8.57
CA MET A 233 -4.98 31.68 9.62
C MET A 233 -3.73 32.32 9.01
N ARG A 234 -3.12 33.25 9.75
CA ARG A 234 -1.85 33.87 9.34
C ARG A 234 -0.75 32.82 9.37
N ARG A 235 -0.08 32.61 8.23
CA ARG A 235 0.97 31.61 8.11
C ARG A 235 2.28 32.09 8.76
N ILE A 236 3.01 31.13 9.31
CA ILE A 236 4.42 31.30 9.66
C ILE A 236 5.23 31.52 8.36
N PRO A 237 6.22 32.42 8.36
CA PRO A 237 7.09 32.65 7.20
C PRO A 237 7.70 31.36 6.67
N THR A 238 7.74 31.21 5.35
CA THR A 238 8.20 29.98 4.69
C THR A 238 9.62 29.58 5.10
N ASP A 239 10.50 30.55 5.30
CA ASP A 239 11.90 30.27 5.65
C ASP A 239 12.04 29.71 7.08
N GLU A 240 11.19 30.16 8.00
CA GLU A 240 11.11 29.61 9.35
C GLU A 240 10.56 28.18 9.34
N VAL A 241 9.51 27.91 8.56
CA VAL A 241 8.98 26.54 8.40
C VAL A 241 10.02 25.59 7.78
N LYS A 242 10.82 26.07 6.82
CA LYS A 242 11.93 25.31 6.24
C LYS A 242 13.03 25.03 7.26
N ASP A 243 13.40 26.02 8.07
CA ASP A 243 14.39 25.83 9.14
C ASP A 243 13.92 24.79 10.16
N ARG A 244 12.68 24.90 10.65
CA ARG A 244 12.06 23.91 11.55
C ARG A 244 12.10 22.50 10.96
N THR A 245 11.65 22.35 9.72
CA THR A 245 11.69 21.05 9.00
C THR A 245 13.11 20.49 8.92
N LYS A 246 14.11 21.33 8.62
CA LYS A 246 15.52 20.94 8.54
C LYS A 246 16.05 20.48 9.89
N ARG A 247 15.73 21.19 10.98
CA ARG A 247 16.18 20.87 12.34
C ARG A 247 15.61 19.53 12.81
N VAL A 248 14.30 19.31 12.70
CA VAL A 248 13.71 18.02 13.10
C VAL A 248 14.15 16.87 12.17
N SER A 249 14.40 17.15 10.88
CA SER A 249 14.99 16.16 9.98
C SER A 249 16.41 15.78 10.40
N ALA A 250 17.23 16.74 10.85
CA ALA A 250 18.57 16.47 11.35
C ALA A 250 18.54 15.61 12.62
N ILE A 251 17.61 15.87 13.54
CA ILE A 251 17.36 15.01 14.70
C ILE A 251 16.95 13.61 14.25
N PHE A 252 15.98 13.51 13.35
CA PHE A 252 15.56 12.21 12.84
C PHE A 252 16.73 11.45 12.20
N GLN A 253 17.63 12.10 11.48
CA GLN A 253 18.80 11.47 10.87
C GLN A 253 19.95 11.17 11.85
N SER A 254 19.90 11.63 13.10
CA SER A 254 21.00 11.46 14.06
C SER A 254 21.04 10.07 14.72
N TYR A 255 19.94 9.32 14.70
CA TYR A 255 19.83 8.00 15.34
C TYR A 255 19.52 6.87 14.34
N PHE A 256 19.95 5.65 14.67
CA PHE A 256 19.76 4.44 13.86
C PHE A 256 18.85 3.43 14.60
N PRO A 257 17.58 3.28 14.18
CA PRO A 257 16.59 2.56 14.97
C PRO A 257 16.79 1.03 15.02
N TYR A 258 17.64 0.48 14.15
CA TYR A 258 17.73 -0.98 13.94
C TYR A 258 19.03 -1.62 14.44
N GLU A 259 19.97 -0.87 15.01
CA GLU A 259 21.30 -1.41 15.40
C GLU A 259 21.19 -2.61 16.34
N HIS A 260 20.22 -2.57 17.28
CA HIS A 260 19.97 -3.65 18.22
C HIS A 260 19.53 -4.97 17.56
N LYS A 261 19.15 -4.96 16.27
CA LYS A 261 18.71 -6.13 15.49
C LYS A 261 19.87 -6.81 14.74
N MET A 262 21.06 -6.23 14.74
CA MET A 262 22.24 -6.83 14.12
C MET A 262 22.52 -8.24 14.67
N GLY A 263 22.78 -9.20 13.79
CA GLY A 263 23.04 -10.61 14.13
C GLY A 263 21.83 -11.40 14.60
N ARG A 264 20.64 -10.78 14.73
CA ARG A 264 19.43 -11.50 15.12
C ARG A 264 18.82 -12.25 13.95
N LYS A 265 18.25 -13.42 14.25
CA LYS A 265 17.42 -14.18 13.32
C LYS A 265 15.98 -13.70 13.37
N GLN A 266 15.38 -13.45 12.21
CA GLN A 266 14.02 -12.92 12.10
C GLN A 266 13.29 -13.59 10.93
N ARG A 267 12.00 -13.87 11.13
CA ARG A 267 11.10 -14.29 10.04
C ARG A 267 10.70 -13.06 9.21
N VAL A 268 10.79 -13.18 7.90
CA VAL A 268 10.52 -12.12 6.93
C VAL A 268 9.57 -12.65 5.84
N LEU A 269 8.44 -11.96 5.66
CA LEU A 269 7.53 -12.22 4.55
C LEU A 269 7.95 -11.40 3.34
N ILE A 270 8.31 -12.06 2.24
CA ILE A 270 8.76 -11.42 1.02
C ILE A 270 7.57 -11.13 0.10
N THR A 271 7.34 -9.87 -0.25
CA THR A 271 6.19 -9.49 -1.10
C THR A 271 6.55 -8.58 -2.28
N GLU A 272 7.78 -8.06 -2.34
CA GLU A 272 8.19 -7.10 -3.36
C GLU A 272 9.61 -7.35 -3.89
N ILE A 273 9.91 -6.81 -5.07
CA ILE A 273 11.27 -6.77 -5.64
C ILE A 273 11.80 -5.36 -5.44
N ALA A 274 13.03 -5.24 -4.95
CA ALA A 274 13.68 -3.95 -4.76
C ALA A 274 13.94 -3.26 -6.12
N LYS A 275 14.14 -1.95 -6.08
CA LYS A 275 14.37 -1.15 -7.29
C LYS A 275 15.66 -1.52 -8.04
N ASP A 276 16.62 -2.14 -7.36
CA ASP A 276 17.86 -2.62 -7.96
C ASP A 276 17.69 -3.90 -8.79
N GLY A 277 16.55 -4.60 -8.65
CA GLY A 277 16.27 -5.87 -9.33
C GLY A 277 17.09 -7.06 -8.81
N VAL A 278 17.93 -6.87 -7.79
CA VAL A 278 18.81 -7.90 -7.22
C VAL A 278 18.27 -8.40 -5.88
N HIS A 279 17.67 -7.51 -5.09
CA HIS A 279 17.11 -7.87 -3.79
C HIS A 279 15.59 -8.01 -3.86
N TYR A 280 15.07 -8.91 -3.04
CA TYR A 280 13.70 -8.88 -2.60
C TYR A 280 13.53 -7.93 -1.41
N VAL A 281 12.32 -7.42 -1.26
CA VAL A 281 11.88 -6.65 -0.10
C VAL A 281 10.85 -7.49 0.64
N GLY A 282 11.11 -7.71 1.92
CA GLY A 282 10.13 -8.27 2.84
C GLY A 282 10.04 -7.50 4.13
N HIS A 283 9.08 -7.90 4.95
CA HIS A 283 8.83 -7.28 6.25
C HIS A 283 8.90 -8.32 7.37
N ASN A 284 9.59 -7.96 8.45
CA ASN A 284 9.62 -8.76 9.68
C ASN A 284 8.37 -8.51 10.55
N LYS A 285 8.29 -9.15 11.72
CA LYS A 285 7.17 -8.99 12.67
C LYS A 285 6.86 -7.53 13.03
N THR A 286 7.86 -6.67 13.13
CA THR A 286 7.72 -5.24 13.49
C THR A 286 7.51 -4.35 12.27
N TYR A 287 7.27 -4.96 11.11
CA TYR A 287 7.05 -4.30 9.82
C TYR A 287 8.25 -3.47 9.33
N ASP A 288 9.47 -3.85 9.72
CA ASP A 288 10.68 -3.21 9.20
C ASP A 288 11.04 -3.82 7.85
N GLN A 289 11.54 -2.97 6.96
CA GLN A 289 11.97 -3.38 5.64
C GLN A 289 13.28 -4.17 5.70
N VAL A 290 13.26 -5.43 5.24
CA VAL A 290 14.44 -6.30 5.14
C VAL A 290 14.71 -6.64 3.67
N LEU A 291 15.91 -6.31 3.21
CA LEU A 291 16.41 -6.67 1.89
C LEU A 291 17.07 -8.05 1.94
N VAL A 292 16.64 -8.94 1.05
CA VAL A 292 17.16 -10.31 0.95
C VAL A 292 17.59 -10.56 -0.48
N LYS A 293 18.76 -11.16 -0.70
CA LYS A 293 19.29 -11.38 -2.05
C LYS A 293 18.42 -12.39 -2.83
N GLY A 294 18.09 -12.06 -4.08
CA GLY A 294 17.18 -12.84 -4.93
C GLY A 294 17.83 -14.04 -5.62
N GLU A 295 18.48 -14.93 -4.88
CA GLU A 295 19.13 -16.13 -5.44
C GLU A 295 18.16 -17.31 -5.62
N GLN A 296 17.03 -17.28 -4.92
CA GLN A 296 16.00 -18.31 -4.93
C GLN A 296 14.63 -17.68 -5.19
N ASP A 297 13.65 -18.47 -5.62
CA ASP A 297 12.27 -18.00 -5.71
C ASP A 297 11.67 -17.84 -4.31
N LEU A 298 11.63 -16.61 -3.80
CA LEU A 298 11.15 -16.26 -2.46
C LEU A 298 9.86 -15.44 -2.47
N MET A 299 9.36 -15.09 -3.65
CA MET A 299 8.22 -14.18 -3.77
C MET A 299 6.97 -14.80 -3.14
N GLY A 300 6.36 -14.09 -2.18
CA GLY A 300 5.19 -14.57 -1.43
C GLY A 300 5.51 -15.53 -0.29
N LYS A 301 6.80 -15.83 -0.03
CA LYS A 301 7.22 -16.82 0.96
C LYS A 301 7.71 -16.16 2.25
N MET A 302 7.54 -16.87 3.36
CA MET A 302 8.08 -16.53 4.66
C MET A 302 9.41 -17.28 4.86
N VAL A 303 10.46 -16.56 5.24
CA VAL A 303 11.83 -17.09 5.35
C VAL A 303 12.50 -16.52 6.60
N GLU A 304 13.30 -17.34 7.29
CA GLU A 304 14.16 -16.87 8.37
C GLU A 304 15.48 -16.33 7.82
N VAL A 305 15.83 -15.11 8.25
CA VAL A 305 17.06 -14.42 7.87
C VAL A 305 17.83 -13.98 9.10
N GLU A 306 19.15 -13.95 9.00
CA GLU A 306 20.03 -13.30 9.97
C GLU A 306 20.38 -11.90 9.45
N ILE A 307 20.13 -10.88 10.27
CA ILE A 307 20.44 -9.48 9.92
C ILE A 307 21.95 -9.26 9.98
N TYR A 308 22.55 -8.80 8.89
CA TYR A 308 23.99 -8.53 8.81
C TYR A 308 24.34 -7.07 8.50
N GLU A 309 23.35 -6.25 8.11
CA GLU A 309 23.52 -4.82 7.88
C GLU A 309 22.24 -4.08 8.29
N THR A 310 22.40 -2.91 8.91
CA THR A 310 21.30 -2.03 9.32
C THR A 310 21.56 -0.64 8.78
N GLY A 311 20.64 -0.12 7.98
CA GLY A 311 20.63 1.27 7.53
C GLY A 311 19.63 2.11 8.32
N LYS A 312 19.43 3.37 7.92
CA LYS A 312 18.42 4.25 8.54
C LYS A 312 16.98 3.78 8.31
N HIS A 313 16.72 3.21 7.12
CA HIS A 313 15.37 2.90 6.64
C HIS A 313 15.16 1.43 6.29
N PHE A 314 16.20 0.61 6.38
CA PHE A 314 16.15 -0.79 5.97
C PHE A 314 17.16 -1.61 6.78
N MET A 315 17.02 -2.92 6.72
CA MET A 315 18.02 -3.90 7.12
C MET A 315 18.36 -4.79 5.93
N LYS A 316 19.51 -5.46 5.94
CA LYS A 316 19.82 -6.56 5.03
C LYS A 316 19.95 -7.85 5.80
N GLY A 317 19.27 -8.87 5.29
CA GLY A 317 19.27 -10.21 5.86
C GLY A 317 19.89 -11.21 4.90
N ARG A 318 20.64 -12.16 5.45
CA ARG A 318 21.06 -13.37 4.73
C ARG A 318 20.17 -14.53 5.18
N ILE A 319 19.78 -15.37 4.24
CA ILE A 319 18.96 -16.55 4.54
C ILE A 319 19.77 -17.46 5.47
N VAL A 320 19.13 -17.97 6.52
CA VAL A 320 19.77 -18.94 7.43
C VAL A 320 19.86 -20.30 6.72
N ASP A 321 21.02 -20.94 6.78
CA ASP A 321 21.22 -22.27 6.17
C ASP A 321 20.20 -23.28 6.70
N ASN A 322 19.65 -24.11 5.80
CA ASN A 322 18.62 -25.12 6.08
C ASN A 322 17.32 -24.56 6.69
N THR A 323 17.03 -23.26 6.55
CA THR A 323 15.71 -22.74 6.94
C THR A 323 14.61 -23.36 6.08
N GLU A 324 13.48 -23.66 6.71
CA GLU A 324 12.26 -23.98 5.99
C GLU A 324 11.75 -22.69 5.30
N ILE A 325 11.49 -22.78 3.99
CA ILE A 325 10.84 -21.72 3.23
C ILE A 325 9.36 -22.04 3.19
N VAL A 326 8.56 -21.28 3.93
CA VAL A 326 7.13 -21.51 4.05
C VAL A 326 6.41 -20.72 2.98
N ASN A 327 5.57 -21.38 2.18
CA ASN A 327 4.61 -20.71 1.31
C ASN A 327 3.25 -20.61 2.05
N PRO A 328 2.90 -19.44 2.61
CA PRO A 328 1.67 -19.30 3.38
C PRO A 328 0.42 -19.14 2.50
N GLY A 329 0.57 -18.90 1.20
CA GLY A 329 -0.55 -18.77 0.28
C GLY A 329 -1.33 -20.07 0.13
N LEU A 330 -2.66 -19.98 0.16
CA LEU A 330 -3.54 -21.14 -0.06
C LEU A 330 -3.51 -21.62 -1.52
N THR A 331 -3.26 -20.70 -2.44
CA THR A 331 -3.27 -20.88 -3.89
C THR A 331 -2.20 -19.99 -4.53
N GLU A 332 -1.95 -20.19 -5.82
CA GLU A 332 -1.12 -19.26 -6.57
C GLU A 332 -1.80 -17.88 -6.67
N PRO A 333 -1.06 -16.78 -6.46
CA PRO A 333 -1.62 -15.44 -6.54
C PRO A 333 -2.10 -15.13 -7.96
N LEU A 334 -3.22 -14.39 -8.06
CA LEU A 334 -3.73 -13.88 -9.33
C LEU A 334 -2.63 -13.15 -10.13
N ARG A 335 -2.60 -13.32 -11.44
CA ARG A 335 -1.57 -12.65 -12.25
C ARG A 335 -1.78 -11.14 -12.24
N LYS A 336 -0.69 -10.39 -12.37
CA LYS A 336 -0.76 -8.93 -12.45
C LYS A 336 -1.69 -8.50 -13.60
N GLY A 337 -2.73 -7.74 -13.27
CA GLY A 337 -3.76 -7.30 -14.23
C GLY A 337 -5.03 -8.16 -14.23
N GLU A 338 -5.04 -9.30 -13.54
CA GLU A 338 -6.26 -10.08 -13.31
C GLU A 338 -7.17 -9.41 -12.27
N VAL A 339 -8.45 -9.70 -12.39
CA VAL A 339 -9.52 -9.05 -11.64
C VAL A 339 -9.93 -9.94 -10.48
N SER A 340 -9.72 -9.45 -9.26
CA SER A 340 -10.24 -10.05 -8.01
C SER A 340 -11.75 -9.94 -7.94
N GLY A 341 -12.42 -10.91 -7.32
CA GLY A 341 -13.87 -10.89 -7.10
C GLY A 341 -14.73 -11.11 -8.35
N ALA A 342 -14.12 -11.39 -9.51
CA ALA A 342 -14.88 -11.81 -10.68
C ALA A 342 -15.38 -13.25 -10.46
N PRO A 343 -16.69 -13.55 -10.62
CA PRO A 343 -17.17 -14.92 -10.57
C PRO A 343 -16.40 -15.76 -11.60
N MET A 344 -15.99 -16.98 -11.22
CA MET A 344 -15.17 -17.90 -12.05
C MET A 344 -15.70 -18.11 -13.48
N VAL A 345 -16.96 -17.76 -13.75
CA VAL A 345 -17.64 -17.82 -15.05
C VAL A 345 -17.08 -16.82 -16.07
N LEU A 346 -16.40 -15.75 -15.63
CA LEU A 346 -15.73 -14.77 -16.52
C LEU A 346 -14.24 -15.08 -16.74
N LYS A 347 -13.79 -16.34 -16.52
CA LYS A 347 -12.48 -16.77 -17.01
C LYS A 347 -12.47 -16.65 -18.54
N ARG A 348 -11.69 -15.67 -19.02
CA ARG A 348 -11.40 -15.31 -20.41
C ARG A 348 -11.81 -16.39 -21.42
N LYS A 349 -12.76 -16.07 -22.32
CA LYS A 349 -12.63 -16.59 -23.69
C LYS A 349 -11.24 -16.13 -24.17
N PRO A 350 -10.40 -17.02 -24.73
CA PRO A 350 -9.09 -16.65 -25.22
C PRO A 350 -9.23 -15.43 -26.12
N SER A 351 -8.36 -14.44 -25.94
CA SER A 351 -8.38 -13.27 -26.81
C SER A 351 -8.08 -13.71 -28.25
N LEU A 352 -8.53 -12.96 -29.25
CA LEU A 352 -8.19 -13.24 -30.64
C LEU A 352 -6.65 -13.33 -30.84
N ALA A 353 -5.89 -12.59 -30.03
CA ALA A 353 -4.43 -12.62 -30.01
C ALA A 353 -3.85 -13.93 -29.42
N ASP A 354 -4.55 -14.60 -28.52
CA ASP A 354 -4.15 -15.92 -27.99
C ASP A 354 -4.45 -17.03 -29.00
N GLN A 355 -5.50 -16.88 -29.82
CA GLN A 355 -5.84 -17.80 -30.91
C GLN A 355 -4.90 -17.66 -32.12
N LEU A 356 -4.23 -16.51 -32.27
CA LEU A 356 -3.30 -16.23 -33.37
C LEU A 356 -1.85 -16.68 -33.10
N LYS A 357 -1.58 -17.35 -31.97
CA LYS A 357 -0.24 -17.87 -31.64
C LYS A 357 0.05 -19.25 -32.21
N GLU A 358 -0.91 -19.90 -32.86
CA GLU A 358 -0.60 -21.13 -33.60
C GLU A 358 0.11 -20.78 -34.91
N PRO A 359 1.29 -21.34 -35.19
CA PRO A 359 1.95 -21.13 -36.47
C PRO A 359 1.02 -21.61 -37.59
N LEU A 360 0.83 -20.79 -38.63
CA LEU A 360 0.03 -21.14 -39.79
C LEU A 360 0.45 -22.54 -40.31
N PRO A 361 -0.50 -23.44 -40.61
CA PRO A 361 -0.17 -24.78 -41.08
C PRO A 361 0.72 -24.70 -42.32
N GLN A 362 1.68 -25.62 -42.41
CA GLN A 362 2.74 -25.61 -43.42
C GLN A 362 2.20 -25.56 -44.87
N SER A 363 1.00 -26.12 -45.10
CA SER A 363 0.27 -26.02 -46.36
C SER A 363 -0.09 -24.58 -46.75
N MET A 364 -0.44 -23.73 -45.79
CA MET A 364 -0.80 -22.34 -46.04
C MET A 364 0.42 -21.50 -46.42
N TRP A 365 1.58 -21.76 -45.81
CA TRP A 365 2.85 -21.17 -46.21
C TRP A 365 3.23 -21.55 -47.64
N THR A 366 3.03 -22.81 -48.03
CA THR A 366 3.25 -23.21 -49.42
C THR A 366 2.32 -22.46 -50.36
N THR A 367 1.03 -22.30 -50.05
CA THR A 367 0.10 -21.54 -50.90
C THR A 367 0.50 -20.07 -51.03
N ILE A 368 0.92 -19.42 -49.95
CA ILE A 368 1.38 -18.03 -49.97
C ILE A 368 2.63 -17.87 -50.86
N LEU A 369 3.58 -18.80 -50.77
CA LEU A 369 4.77 -18.83 -51.64
C LEU A 369 4.41 -19.01 -53.11
N HIS A 370 3.47 -19.90 -53.44
CA HIS A 370 3.04 -20.11 -54.83
C HIS A 370 2.30 -18.89 -55.40
N ILE A 371 1.43 -18.26 -54.60
CA ILE A 371 0.74 -17.03 -55.01
C ILE A 371 1.76 -15.90 -55.20
N GLY A 372 2.71 -15.73 -54.28
CA GLY A 372 3.78 -14.73 -54.40
C GLY A 372 4.63 -14.94 -55.65
N LEU A 373 5.02 -16.19 -55.94
CA LEU A 373 5.78 -16.52 -57.14
C LEU A 373 4.97 -16.29 -58.43
N PHE A 374 3.67 -16.58 -58.41
CA PHE A 374 2.78 -16.33 -59.54
C PHE A 374 2.62 -14.84 -59.81
N VAL A 375 2.43 -14.01 -58.77
CA VAL A 375 2.36 -12.55 -58.90
C VAL A 375 3.68 -11.98 -59.42
N LEU A 376 4.82 -12.50 -58.96
CA LEU A 376 6.13 -12.09 -59.46
C LEU A 376 6.32 -12.44 -60.93
N LEU A 377 5.95 -13.66 -61.34
CA LEU A 377 5.99 -14.09 -62.74
C LEU A 377 5.10 -13.23 -63.63
N MET A 378 3.87 -12.95 -63.17
CA MET A 378 2.94 -12.03 -63.82
C MET A 378 3.57 -10.64 -64.03
N ALA A 379 4.19 -10.07 -62.99
CA ALA A 379 4.84 -8.78 -63.07
C ALA A 379 6.01 -8.79 -64.07
N ILE A 380 6.87 -9.82 -64.02
CA ILE A 380 7.99 -9.97 -64.97
C ILE A 380 7.47 -10.13 -66.40
N THR A 381 6.42 -10.92 -66.63
CA THR A 381 5.83 -11.04 -67.97
C THR A 381 5.24 -9.73 -68.46
N LEU A 382 4.63 -8.94 -67.58
CA LEU A 382 4.10 -7.63 -67.94
C LEU A 382 5.23 -6.67 -68.33
N ASP A 383 6.31 -6.63 -67.55
CA ASP A 383 7.49 -5.81 -67.84
C ASP A 383 8.16 -6.23 -69.15
N VAL A 384 8.28 -7.54 -69.42
CA VAL A 384 8.81 -8.05 -70.69
C VAL A 384 7.90 -7.65 -71.86
N CYS A 385 6.58 -7.77 -71.71
CA CYS A 385 5.62 -7.32 -72.73
C CYS A 385 5.71 -5.82 -72.99
N LEU A 386 5.88 -5.00 -71.94
CA LEU A 386 6.10 -3.56 -72.06
C LEU A 386 7.41 -3.25 -72.78
N LEU A 387 8.49 -3.98 -72.47
CA LEU A 387 9.78 -3.86 -73.16
C LEU A 387 9.67 -4.20 -74.65
N PHE A 388 8.98 -5.29 -75.01
CA PHE A 388 8.73 -5.64 -76.41
C PHE A 388 7.85 -4.62 -77.12
N HIS A 389 6.84 -4.06 -76.44
CA HIS A 389 6.00 -2.99 -76.98
C HIS A 389 6.83 -1.71 -77.25
N ASP A 390 7.76 -1.35 -76.36
CA ASP A 390 8.63 -0.18 -76.50
C ASP A 390 9.68 -0.35 -77.61
N VAL A 391 10.24 -1.56 -77.76
CA VAL A 391 11.13 -1.92 -78.88
C VAL A 391 10.37 -1.87 -80.21
N ARG A 392 9.11 -2.32 -80.24
CA ARG A 392 8.27 -2.28 -81.45
C ARG A 392 7.87 -0.86 -81.84
N LYS A 393 7.64 0.04 -80.87
CA LYS A 393 7.44 1.48 -81.11
C LYS A 393 8.70 2.16 -81.67
N LYS A 394 9.89 1.82 -81.18
CA LYS A 394 11.15 2.38 -81.69
C LYS A 394 11.50 1.90 -83.11
N HIS A 395 11.07 0.71 -83.51
CA HIS A 395 11.29 0.22 -84.87
C HIS A 395 10.31 0.79 -85.92
N PHE A 396 9.15 1.34 -85.51
CA PHE A 396 8.16 1.92 -86.42
C PHE A 396 8.26 3.46 -86.56
N SER A 397 9.24 4.10 -85.92
CA SER A 397 9.48 5.55 -86.08
C SER A 397 10.65 5.89 -87.04
N TRP A 398 11.14 4.90 -87.79
CA TRP A 398 12.14 5.04 -88.86
C TRP A 398 11.71 4.19 -90.08
N SER A 399 10.58 4.54 -90.68
CA SER A 399 10.24 4.23 -92.08
C SER A 399 9.08 5.11 -92.54
#